data_AF-A0A897MVY9-F1
#
_entry.id   AF-A0A897MVY9-F1
#
_cell.length_a   1.000
_cell.length_b   1.000
_cell.length_c   1.000
_cell.angle_alpha   90.00
_cell.angle_beta   90.00
_cell.angle_gamma   90.00
#
_symmetry.space_group_name_H-M   'P 1'
#
loop_
_entity.id
_entity.type
_entity.pdbx_description
1 polymer ?
#
loop_
_entity_poly.entity_id
_entity_poly.type
_entity_poly.pdbx_seq_one_letter_code
_entity_poly.pdbx_strand_id
1 'polypeptide(L)' 'MDLPVKKSRGEHLDGGSEYDQELGKQMGRDARRVADGEMSQAEFYEKYHERVLEEFGEDRRDPGTGGEVDE' A
#
# COMPACT_ATOMS: atom_id res chain seq x y z
N MET A 1 5.71 41.00 23.42
CA MET A 1 6.57 39.84 23.14
C MET A 1 6.11 39.25 21.82
N ASP A 2 6.78 39.60 20.73
CA ASP A 2 6.52 39.06 19.40
C ASP A 2 6.91 37.59 19.34
N LEU A 3 5.91 36.73 19.18
CA LEU A 3 6.08 35.30 18.92
C LEU A 3 6.72 35.15 17.54
N PRO A 4 7.89 34.49 17.40
CA PRO A 4 8.39 34.18 16.07
C PRO A 4 7.47 33.13 15.44
N VAL A 5 6.67 33.55 14.47
CA VAL A 5 6.01 32.65 13.53
C VAL A 5 7.09 31.92 12.75
N LYS A 6 7.46 30.72 13.23
CA LYS A 6 8.33 29.82 12.50
C LYS A 6 7.53 29.29 11.32
N LYS A 7 7.58 30.03 10.22
CA LYS A 7 7.21 29.56 8.90
C LYS A 7 8.25 28.53 8.48
N SER A 8 8.10 27.28 8.91
CA SER A 8 8.77 26.16 8.27
C SER A 8 7.85 25.65 7.17
N ARG A 9 8.05 26.28 6.01
CA ARG A 9 7.55 25.84 4.72
C ARG A 9 8.36 24.61 4.32
N GLY A 10 7.68 23.47 4.17
CA GLY A 10 8.18 22.35 3.38
C GLY A 10 9.00 21.34 4.17
N GLU A 11 8.32 20.38 4.77
CA GLU A 11 8.85 19.04 5.04
C GLU A 11 7.62 18.13 5.10
N HIS A 12 7.19 17.62 3.94
CA HIS A 12 6.41 16.39 3.94
C HIS A 12 7.39 15.34 4.44
N LEU A 13 7.28 15.01 5.72
CA LEU A 13 8.05 13.98 6.38
C LEU A 13 7.73 12.66 5.67
N ASP A 14 8.51 12.31 4.66
CA ASP A 14 8.69 10.93 4.24
C ASP A 14 9.52 10.26 5.35
N GLY A 15 8.89 10.01 6.50
CA GLY A 15 9.62 9.66 7.73
C GLY A 15 8.74 9.34 8.93
N GLY A 16 7.48 8.97 8.69
CA GLY A 16 6.53 8.61 9.76
C GLY A 16 5.89 7.23 9.61
N SER A 17 6.18 6.51 8.52
CA SER A 17 5.64 5.16 8.29
C SER A 17 6.79 4.18 8.23
N GLU A 18 6.68 3.10 8.99
CA GLU A 18 7.64 1.97 9.05
C GLU A 18 7.60 1.12 7.76
N TYR A 19 6.84 1.58 6.77
CA TYR A 19 6.48 0.85 5.56
C TYR A 19 6.70 1.73 4.33
N ASP A 20 7.18 1.12 3.25
CA ASP A 20 7.38 1.79 1.97
C ASP A 20 6.04 2.28 1.35
N GLN A 21 5.84 3.60 1.37
CA GLN A 21 4.62 4.21 0.83
C GLN A 21 4.57 4.16 -0.70
N GLU A 22 5.70 4.01 -1.39
CA GLU A 22 5.72 3.84 -2.85
C GLU A 22 5.19 2.47 -3.25
N LEU A 23 5.47 1.43 -2.47
CA LEU A 23 4.95 0.08 -2.62
C LEU A 23 3.43 0.07 -2.48
N GLY A 24 2.90 0.67 -1.40
CA GLY A 24 1.45 0.78 -1.19
C GLY A 24 0.73 1.53 -2.31
N LYS A 25 1.32 2.62 -2.83
CA LYS A 25 0.77 3.37 -3.98
C LYS A 25 0.76 2.54 -5.26
N GLN A 26 1.81 1.76 -5.52
CA GLN A 26 1.89 0.88 -6.68
C GLN A 26 0.87 -0.26 -6.59
N MET A 27 0.78 -0.90 -5.42
CA MET A 27 -0.19 -1.96 -5.16
C MET A 27 -1.62 -1.46 -5.36
N GLY A 28 -1.97 -0.27 -4.88
CA GLY A 28 -3.31 0.29 -5.09
C GLY A 28 -3.68 0.51 -6.56
N ARG A 29 -2.71 0.88 -7.41
CA ARG A 29 -2.93 1.04 -8.86
C ARG A 29 -3.13 -0.30 -9.55
N ASP A 30 -2.27 -1.27 -9.26
CA ASP A 30 -2.36 -2.58 -9.88
C ASP A 30 -3.54 -3.39 -9.33
N ALA A 31 -3.95 -3.19 -8.07
CA ALA A 31 -5.19 -3.75 -7.52
C ALA A 31 -6.43 -3.28 -8.30
N ARG A 32 -6.44 -2.01 -8.74
CA ARG A 32 -7.51 -1.52 -9.63
C ARG A 32 -7.48 -2.20 -10.99
N ARG A 33 -6.30 -2.45 -11.56
CA ARG A 33 -6.16 -3.20 -12.83
C ARG A 33 -6.63 -4.65 -12.69
N VAL A 34 -6.37 -5.28 -11.55
CA VAL A 34 -6.90 -6.62 -11.25
C VAL A 34 -8.42 -6.61 -11.18
N ALA A 35 -9.00 -5.59 -10.54
CA ALA A 35 -10.45 -5.43 -10.49
C ALA A 35 -11.08 -5.13 -11.87
N ASP A 36 -10.37 -4.42 -12.74
CA ASP A 36 -10.80 -4.12 -14.13
C ASP A 36 -10.60 -5.32 -15.08
N GLY A 37 -9.85 -6.34 -14.64
CA GLY A 37 -9.50 -7.50 -15.48
C GLY A 37 -8.33 -7.26 -16.44
N GLU A 38 -7.65 -6.11 -16.34
CA GLU A 38 -6.43 -5.79 -17.09
C GLU A 38 -5.20 -6.56 -16.59
N MET A 39 -5.25 -7.09 -15.36
CA MET A 39 -4.17 -7.88 -14.75
C MET A 39 -4.76 -9.09 -14.01
N SER A 40 -4.13 -10.25 -14.12
CA SER A 40 -4.58 -11.40 -13.34
C SER A 40 -4.19 -11.26 -11.88
N GLN A 41 -5.06 -11.74 -10.98
CA GLN A 41 -4.81 -11.73 -9.54
C GLN A 41 -3.51 -12.48 -9.19
N ALA A 42 -3.22 -13.58 -9.90
CA ALA A 42 -1.97 -14.33 -9.77
C ALA A 42 -0.72 -13.49 -10.10
N GLU A 43 -0.76 -12.70 -11.18
CA GLU A 43 0.35 -11.84 -11.58
C GLU A 43 0.60 -10.73 -10.55
N PHE A 44 -0.48 -10.13 -10.02
CA PHE A 44 -0.38 -9.18 -8.91
C PHE A 44 0.25 -9.84 -7.68
N TYR A 45 -0.12 -11.09 -7.41
CA TYR A 45 0.40 -11.81 -6.26
C TYR A 45 1.87 -12.17 -6.38
N GLU A 46 2.33 -12.69 -7.52
CA GLU A 46 3.74 -12.99 -7.73
C GLU A 46 4.59 -11.72 -7.66
N LYS A 47 4.10 -10.61 -8.23
CA LYS A 47 4.83 -9.34 -8.29
C LYS A 47 5.05 -8.68 -6.92
N TYR A 48 4.08 -8.81 -6.01
CA TYR A 48 4.11 -8.10 -4.71
C TYR A 48 4.36 -8.99 -3.51
N HIS A 49 4.24 -10.33 -3.64
CA HIS A 49 4.43 -11.25 -2.53
C HIS A 49 5.78 -11.07 -1.82
N GLU A 50 6.87 -11.09 -2.58
CA GLU A 50 8.22 -10.99 -2.02
C GLU A 50 8.45 -9.64 -1.34
N ARG A 51 7.96 -8.55 -1.94
CA ARG A 51 8.11 -7.19 -1.38
C ARG A 51 7.24 -6.95 -0.15
N VAL A 52 6.03 -7.50 -0.12
CA VAL A 52 5.15 -7.42 1.05
C VAL A 52 5.71 -8.24 2.20
N LEU A 53 6.27 -9.41 1.93
CA LEU A 53 6.98 -10.19 2.94
C LEU A 53 8.22 -9.48 3.47
N GLU A 54 9.00 -8.84 2.60
CA GLU A 54 10.18 -8.08 2.99
C GLU A 54 9.82 -6.86 3.86
N GLU A 55 8.78 -6.12 3.48
CA GLU A 55 8.37 -4.88 4.15
C GLU A 55 7.50 -5.08 5.40
N PHE A 56 6.57 -6.04 5.37
CA PHE A 56 5.61 -6.26 6.45
C PHE A 56 5.92 -7.49 7.30
N GLY A 57 6.86 -8.35 6.88
CA GLY A 57 7.21 -9.59 7.57
C GLY A 57 6.12 -10.68 7.55
N GLU A 58 4.93 -10.34 7.07
CA GLU A 58 3.76 -11.19 7.00
C GLU A 58 2.87 -10.78 5.82
N ASP A 59 2.51 -11.77 5.02
CA ASP A 59 1.54 -11.62 3.94
C ASP A 59 0.16 -12.08 4.45
N ARG A 60 -0.62 -11.16 5.04
CA ARG A 60 -2.01 -11.41 5.51
C ARG A 60 -3.03 -11.46 4.38
N ARG A 61 -2.64 -11.93 3.20
CA ARG A 61 -3.62 -12.26 2.17
C ARG A 61 -4.33 -13.52 2.65
N ASP A 62 -5.51 -13.34 3.21
CA ASP A 62 -6.37 -14.47 3.57
C ASP A 62 -6.62 -15.29 2.29
N PRO A 63 -6.11 -16.53 2.19
CA PRO A 63 -6.26 -17.32 0.97
C PRO A 63 -7.70 -17.86 0.80
N GLY A 64 -8.64 -17.49 1.69
CA GLY A 64 -9.95 -18.12 1.81
C GLY A 64 -11.18 -17.21 1.70
N THR A 65 -11.06 -15.88 1.78
CA THR A 65 -12.24 -15.00 1.80
C THR A 65 -12.45 -14.28 0.47
N GLY A 66 -12.56 -15.09 -0.58
CA GLY A 66 -13.20 -14.69 -1.84
C GLY A 66 -14.66 -15.14 -1.81
N GLY A 67 -15.52 -14.39 -1.12
CA GLY A 67 -16.98 -14.52 -1.25
C GLY A 67 -17.71 -15.17 -0.07
N GLU A 68 -18.08 -14.36 0.91
CA GLU A 68 -19.42 -14.43 1.49
C GLU A 68 -19.93 -12.99 1.60
N VAL A 69 -20.45 -12.49 0.48
CA VAL A 69 -21.51 -11.49 0.54
C VAL A 69 -22.79 -12.29 0.77
N ASP A 70 -23.18 -12.46 2.02
CA ASP A 70 -24.53 -12.92 2.35
C ASP A 70 -25.50 -11.77 2.02
N GLU A 71 -26.58 -12.12 1.33
CA GLU A 71 -27.58 -11.27 0.66
C GLU A 71 -28.28 -10.23 1.57
#